data_AF-A0A3L8DIV2-F1
#
_entry.id   AF-A0A3L8DIV2-F1
#
_cell.length_a   1.000
_cell.length_b   1.000
_cell.length_c   1.000
_cell.angle_alpha   90.00
_cell.angle_beta   90.00
_cell.angle_gamma   90.00
#
_symmetry.space_group_name_H-M   'P 1'
#
loop_
_entity.id
_entity.type
_entity.pdbx_description
1 polymer ?
#
loop_
_entity_poly.entity_id
_entity_poly.type
_entity_poly.pdbx_seq_one_letter_code
_entity_poly.pdbx_strand_id
1 'polypeptide(L)'
;MRDLTPEQCEELRDAARCHVCSKPFAAGDTRVRDHCHLTGRYRGPAHSTCNLNYKDSHVIPVIFHNLSGYDAHFIIEDVANTFEGSVKLLPLTKERYIAFTKNVANTADSVERLLETRLPPRESFHSSLTGDTVSGDDYAHATTVWNRFVIENLGQYSDLYLKTDVLLLADVFENFRDTCIRSYGLDPAHYYTLPGYTWDAMLLHTGIEFELLTDVDMVLFVERGVRGGLSQCSHRHARVNNRYAPSYDPSLDVHAIPPDSPTGYILEVDLEYPRHLHDAHADLPFCPTREAPPDKRQEKLLATLCDKQRYVIHYRTLQQCTSHGLRVARIHRALEFAQSTWLRDYIELNTAFRMRATNDFEKNLYKLMNNAVF
;
A
#
# COMPACT_ATOMS: atom_id res chain seq x y z
N MET A 1 -16.92 10.91 -30.56
CA MET A 1 -17.97 10.39 -29.65
C MET A 1 -19.10 9.86 -30.52
N ARG A 2 -19.65 8.68 -30.24
CA ARG A 2 -20.77 8.12 -31.00
C ARG A 2 -22.08 8.83 -30.61
N ASP A 3 -23.03 8.83 -31.52
CA ASP A 3 -24.39 9.30 -31.22
C ASP A 3 -25.08 8.34 -30.24
N LEU A 4 -25.88 8.92 -29.35
CA LEU A 4 -26.66 8.18 -28.36
C LEU A 4 -27.84 7.49 -29.05
N THR A 5 -28.17 6.27 -28.62
CA THR A 5 -29.44 5.64 -29.00
C THR A 5 -30.62 6.37 -28.32
N PRO A 6 -31.86 6.23 -28.83
CA PRO A 6 -33.04 6.81 -28.18
C PRO A 6 -33.18 6.39 -26.70
N GLU A 7 -32.91 5.11 -26.40
CA GLU A 7 -32.91 4.55 -25.05
C GLU A 7 -31.87 5.23 -24.15
N GLN A 8 -30.66 5.46 -24.66
CA GLN A 8 -29.60 6.16 -23.90
C GLN A 8 -29.91 7.65 -23.69
N CYS A 9 -30.63 8.28 -24.62
CA CYS A 9 -31.12 9.65 -24.46
C CYS A 9 -32.21 9.75 -23.37
N GLU A 10 -33.07 8.74 -23.25
CA GLU A 10 -34.05 8.62 -22.15
C GLU A 10 -33.35 8.37 -20.82
N GLU A 11 -32.43 7.40 -20.78
CA GLU A 11 -31.61 7.11 -19.61
C GLU A 11 -30.90 8.37 -19.11
N LEU A 12 -30.25 9.12 -20.00
CA LEU A 12 -29.58 10.37 -19.63
C LEU A 12 -30.57 11.41 -19.09
N ARG A 13 -31.78 11.55 -19.66
CA ARG A 13 -32.75 12.55 -19.22
C ARG A 13 -33.42 12.21 -17.89
N ASP A 14 -33.64 10.93 -17.61
CA ASP A 14 -34.44 10.50 -16.46
C ASP A 14 -33.60 9.91 -15.32
N ALA A 15 -32.29 9.75 -15.51
CA ALA A 15 -31.40 9.21 -14.49
C ALA A 15 -31.50 9.92 -13.14
N ALA A 16 -31.89 9.20 -12.10
CA ALA A 16 -31.92 9.74 -10.74
C ALA A 16 -30.52 9.85 -10.11
N ARG A 17 -29.53 9.10 -10.60
CA ARG A 17 -28.21 8.94 -9.98
C ARG A 17 -27.08 9.01 -11.00
N CYS A 18 -25.96 9.58 -10.58
CA CYS A 18 -24.72 9.60 -11.36
C CYS A 18 -24.10 8.20 -11.39
N HIS A 19 -23.75 7.66 -12.57
CA HIS A 19 -23.12 6.34 -12.67
C HIS A 19 -21.69 6.29 -12.10
N VAL A 20 -21.00 7.43 -12.03
CA VAL A 20 -19.60 7.50 -11.55
C VAL A 20 -19.53 7.45 -10.02
N CYS A 21 -20.25 8.34 -9.33
CA CYS A 21 -20.18 8.44 -7.87
C CYS A 21 -21.38 7.79 -7.16
N SER A 22 -22.33 7.25 -7.91
CA SER A 22 -23.59 6.68 -7.42
C SER A 22 -24.46 7.64 -6.59
N LYS A 23 -24.13 8.93 -6.44
CA LYS A 23 -24.95 9.91 -5.70
C LYS A 23 -26.13 10.42 -6.56
N PRO A 24 -27.28 10.78 -5.95
CA PRO A 24 -28.41 11.34 -6.68
C PRO A 24 -28.08 12.72 -7.25
N PHE A 25 -28.72 13.08 -8.37
CA PHE A 25 -28.63 14.44 -8.93
C PHE A 25 -29.51 15.41 -8.12
N ALA A 26 -28.90 16.47 -7.59
CA ALA A 26 -29.61 17.53 -6.89
C ALA A 26 -30.18 18.58 -7.86
N ALA A 27 -31.13 19.39 -7.37
CA ALA A 27 -31.66 20.52 -8.12
C ALA A 27 -30.55 21.55 -8.39
N GLY A 28 -30.12 21.67 -9.64
CA GLY A 28 -29.01 22.53 -10.07
C GLY A 28 -27.80 21.77 -10.62
N ASP A 29 -27.73 20.46 -10.46
CA ASP A 29 -26.66 19.66 -11.03
C ASP A 29 -26.76 19.59 -12.56
N THR A 30 -25.65 19.85 -13.25
CA THR A 30 -25.57 19.65 -14.69
C THR A 30 -25.25 18.19 -14.98
N ARG A 31 -26.24 17.49 -15.53
CA ARG A 31 -26.08 16.12 -16.00
C ARG A 31 -25.43 16.10 -17.37
N VAL A 32 -24.38 15.29 -17.51
CA VAL A 32 -23.62 15.15 -18.74
C VAL A 32 -23.52 13.68 -19.15
N ARG A 33 -23.26 13.46 -20.43
CA ARG A 33 -23.00 12.11 -20.98
C ARG A 33 -21.53 11.75 -20.79
N ASP A 34 -21.26 10.73 -20.00
CA ASP A 34 -19.94 10.11 -19.96
C ASP A 34 -19.78 9.11 -21.12
N HIS A 35 -18.56 9.02 -21.63
CA HIS A 35 -18.23 8.14 -22.74
C HIS A 35 -16.78 7.69 -22.66
N CYS A 36 -16.51 6.51 -23.19
CA CYS A 36 -15.14 6.03 -23.38
C CYS A 36 -14.46 6.82 -24.50
N HIS A 37 -13.33 7.46 -24.22
CA HIS A 37 -12.57 8.24 -25.20
C HIS A 37 -11.85 7.35 -26.24
N LEU A 38 -11.61 6.06 -25.93
CA LEU A 38 -11.02 5.09 -26.86
C LEU A 38 -12.04 4.53 -27.85
N THR A 39 -13.20 4.10 -27.37
CA THR A 39 -14.22 3.42 -28.20
C THR A 39 -15.33 4.37 -28.69
N GLY A 40 -15.45 5.53 -28.07
CA GLY A 40 -16.51 6.51 -28.27
C GLY A 40 -17.87 6.09 -27.72
N ARG A 41 -17.97 4.95 -27.00
CA ARG A 41 -19.24 4.40 -26.49
C ARG A 41 -19.71 5.12 -25.23
N TYR A 42 -21.02 5.34 -25.13
CA TYR A 42 -21.67 5.86 -23.95
C TYR A 42 -21.50 4.92 -22.76
N ARG A 43 -21.18 5.49 -21.59
CA ARG A 43 -21.00 4.77 -20.33
C ARG A 43 -22.15 5.00 -19.36
N GLY A 44 -22.67 6.23 -19.32
CA GLY A 44 -23.81 6.55 -18.47
C GLY A 44 -23.97 8.05 -18.19
N PRO A 45 -24.98 8.40 -17.38
CA PRO A 45 -25.25 9.76 -16.92
C PRO A 45 -24.35 10.13 -15.74
N ALA A 46 -23.61 11.23 -15.85
CA ALA A 46 -22.67 11.67 -14.81
C ALA A 46 -22.90 13.14 -14.40
N HIS A 47 -22.47 13.51 -13.18
CA HIS A 47 -22.29 14.93 -12.85
C HIS A 47 -21.20 15.53 -13.74
N SER A 48 -21.34 16.79 -14.14
CA SER A 48 -20.30 17.50 -14.90
C SER A 48 -18.92 17.41 -14.23
N THR A 49 -18.85 17.61 -12.91
CA THR A 49 -17.61 17.47 -12.13
C THR A 49 -17.09 16.05 -12.09
N CYS A 50 -17.95 15.06 -11.86
CA CYS A 50 -17.57 13.64 -11.89
C CYS A 50 -17.00 13.27 -13.27
N ASN A 51 -17.64 13.67 -14.36
CA ASN A 51 -17.18 13.41 -15.73
C ASN A 51 -15.81 14.05 -16.02
N LEU A 52 -15.59 15.29 -15.57
CA LEU A 52 -14.28 15.96 -15.73
C LEU A 52 -13.17 15.27 -14.93
N ASN A 53 -13.51 14.73 -13.76
CA ASN A 53 -12.57 14.01 -12.91
C ASN A 53 -12.39 12.54 -13.33
N TYR A 54 -13.35 11.98 -14.06
CA TYR A 54 -13.32 10.64 -14.62
C TYR A 54 -12.40 10.61 -15.84
N LYS A 55 -11.10 10.66 -15.57
CA LYS A 55 -10.07 10.66 -16.60
C LYS A 55 -9.86 9.24 -17.11
N ASP A 56 -10.05 9.05 -18.41
CA ASP A 56 -9.60 7.83 -19.07
C ASP A 56 -8.08 7.73 -18.94
N SER A 57 -7.63 6.67 -18.26
CA SER A 57 -6.23 6.33 -18.16
C SER A 57 -5.75 5.81 -19.51
N HIS A 58 -4.90 6.57 -20.18
CA HIS A 58 -4.19 6.14 -21.40
C HIS A 58 -2.86 5.46 -21.03
N VAL A 59 -2.80 4.86 -19.84
CA VAL A 59 -1.61 4.25 -19.25
C VAL A 59 -1.73 2.75 -19.42
N ILE A 60 -0.76 2.15 -20.11
CA ILE A 60 -0.59 0.69 -20.14
C ILE A 60 0.23 0.31 -18.90
N PRO A 61 -0.36 -0.38 -17.91
CA PRO A 61 0.42 -0.87 -16.78
C PRO A 61 1.36 -1.97 -17.28
N VAL A 62 2.66 -1.77 -17.08
CA VAL A 62 3.69 -2.79 -17.34
C VAL A 62 4.12 -3.36 -16.00
N ILE A 63 3.96 -4.66 -15.84
CA ILE A 63 4.16 -5.34 -14.56
C ILE A 63 5.37 -6.25 -14.69
N PHE A 64 6.28 -6.10 -13.75
CA PHE A 64 7.47 -6.92 -13.63
C PHE A 64 7.42 -7.66 -12.30
N HIS A 65 7.75 -8.94 -12.31
CA HIS A 65 8.00 -9.67 -11.08
C HIS A 65 9.40 -9.28 -10.56
N ASN A 66 9.46 -8.64 -9.39
CA ASN A 66 10.70 -8.27 -8.70
C ASN A 66 11.64 -7.28 -9.43
N LEU A 67 11.08 -6.23 -10.04
CA LEU A 67 11.88 -5.14 -10.62
C LEU A 67 12.65 -4.37 -9.53
N SER A 68 13.88 -4.80 -9.25
CA SER A 68 14.78 -4.12 -8.32
C SER A 68 16.24 -4.38 -8.70
N GLY A 69 17.12 -3.41 -8.47
CA GLY A 69 18.56 -3.57 -8.73
C GLY A 69 18.96 -3.30 -10.19
N TYR A 70 19.83 -4.16 -10.74
CA TYR A 70 20.55 -3.95 -12.02
C TYR A 70 19.61 -3.85 -13.22
N ASP A 71 18.60 -4.73 -13.32
CA ASP A 71 17.65 -4.78 -14.44
C ASP A 71 16.85 -3.47 -14.58
N ALA A 72 16.46 -2.86 -13.45
CA ALA A 72 15.75 -1.59 -13.45
C ALA A 72 16.61 -0.45 -14.00
N HIS A 73 17.93 -0.44 -13.78
CA HIS A 73 18.81 0.62 -14.25
C HIS A 73 18.92 0.65 -15.78
N PHE A 74 19.24 -0.48 -16.42
CA PHE A 74 19.32 -0.56 -17.89
C PHE A 74 17.96 -0.34 -18.53
N ILE A 75 16.92 -0.98 -17.98
CA ILE A 75 15.57 -0.84 -18.51
C ILE A 75 15.13 0.61 -18.39
N ILE A 76 15.30 1.28 -17.24
CA ILE A 76 14.86 2.67 -17.05
C ILE A 76 15.72 3.68 -17.82
N GLU A 77 17.03 3.47 -17.90
CA GLU A 77 17.94 4.35 -18.65
C GLU A 77 17.64 4.30 -20.15
N ASP A 78 17.48 3.11 -20.74
CA ASP A 78 17.04 2.97 -22.13
C ASP A 78 15.59 3.45 -22.32
N VAL A 79 14.72 3.22 -21.34
CA VAL A 79 13.34 3.73 -21.34
C VAL A 79 13.29 5.26 -21.17
N ALA A 80 14.31 5.91 -20.63
CA ALA A 80 14.34 7.37 -20.50
C ALA A 80 14.97 8.03 -21.74
N ASN A 81 16.03 7.43 -22.27
CA ASN A 81 16.86 8.05 -23.29
C ASN A 81 16.42 7.71 -24.72
N THR A 82 15.80 6.55 -24.94
CA THR A 82 15.54 6.05 -26.29
C THR A 82 14.22 6.57 -26.90
N PHE A 83 13.33 7.23 -26.12
CA PHE A 83 12.04 7.70 -26.66
C PHE A 83 11.56 9.03 -26.04
N GLU A 84 10.97 9.91 -26.87
CA GLU A 84 10.40 11.19 -26.43
C GLU A 84 9.13 11.00 -25.57
N GLY A 85 9.13 11.64 -24.39
CA GLY A 85 8.05 11.58 -23.42
C GLY A 85 8.59 11.70 -22.00
N SER A 86 7.78 12.17 -21.06
CA SER A 86 8.21 12.27 -19.66
C SER A 86 8.07 10.92 -18.96
N VAL A 87 9.16 10.40 -18.40
CA VAL A 87 9.14 9.26 -17.48
C VAL A 87 8.67 9.77 -16.12
N LYS A 88 7.55 9.25 -15.60
CA LYS A 88 7.13 9.49 -14.22
C LYS A 88 7.63 8.36 -13.34
N LEU A 89 8.49 8.70 -12.38
CA LEU A 89 9.07 7.78 -11.42
C LEU A 89 8.38 7.96 -10.07
N LEU A 90 8.00 6.85 -9.43
CA LEU A 90 7.68 6.80 -8.00
C LEU A 90 8.84 6.11 -7.28
N PRO A 91 9.80 6.88 -6.74
CA PRO A 91 10.94 6.33 -6.02
C PRO A 91 10.53 5.80 -4.64
N LEU A 92 10.98 4.60 -4.27
CA LEU A 92 10.97 4.07 -2.89
C LEU A 92 12.04 4.77 -2.04
N THR A 93 13.20 5.00 -2.63
CA THR A 93 14.36 5.75 -2.14
C THR A 93 15.08 6.34 -3.36
N LYS A 94 16.19 7.08 -3.17
CA LYS A 94 17.01 7.60 -4.28
C LYS A 94 17.51 6.51 -5.27
N GLU A 95 17.37 5.22 -4.94
CA GLU A 95 18.00 4.09 -5.64
C GLU A 95 17.04 2.91 -5.93
N ARG A 96 15.72 3.02 -5.68
CA ARG A 96 14.77 1.90 -5.88
C ARG A 96 13.46 2.40 -6.53
N TYR A 97 13.01 1.74 -7.60
CA TYR A 97 11.83 2.11 -8.40
C TYR A 97 10.74 1.03 -8.34
N ILE A 98 9.45 1.42 -8.32
CA ILE A 98 8.31 0.49 -8.20
C ILE A 98 7.69 0.11 -9.57
N ALA A 99 7.51 1.05 -10.51
CA ALA A 99 6.86 0.81 -11.81
C ALA A 99 7.10 1.95 -12.83
N PHE A 100 6.95 1.69 -14.14
CA PHE A 100 6.97 2.68 -15.23
C PHE A 100 6.01 2.31 -16.38
N THR A 101 5.65 3.28 -17.25
CA THR A 101 4.77 3.09 -18.44
C THR A 101 5.38 3.75 -19.68
N LYS A 102 5.30 3.10 -20.85
CA LYS A 102 5.88 3.62 -22.10
C LYS A 102 5.23 3.08 -23.40
N ASN A 103 5.22 3.90 -24.45
CA ASN A 103 4.84 3.55 -25.83
C ASN A 103 6.09 3.28 -26.72
N VAL A 104 6.01 2.31 -27.64
CA VAL A 104 7.19 1.54 -28.15
C VAL A 104 7.28 1.45 -29.70
N ALA A 105 8.52 1.48 -30.21
CA ALA A 105 9.04 0.81 -31.41
C ALA A 105 10.60 0.69 -31.38
N ASN A 106 11.11 -0.54 -31.49
CA ASN A 106 12.46 -1.09 -31.80
C ASN A 106 13.77 -0.35 -31.42
N THR A 107 14.70 -1.05 -30.73
CA THR A 107 15.95 -1.66 -31.26
C THR A 107 16.75 -2.43 -30.17
N ALA A 108 17.76 -3.21 -30.57
CA ALA A 108 18.42 -4.32 -29.87
C ALA A 108 19.93 -4.11 -29.65
N ASP A 109 20.52 -4.87 -28.69
CA ASP A 109 21.90 -5.39 -28.79
C ASP A 109 22.16 -6.61 -27.87
N SER A 110 23.13 -7.47 -28.25
CA SER A 110 23.57 -8.79 -27.70
C SER A 110 22.97 -10.08 -28.30
N VAL A 111 22.33 -9.99 -29.47
CA VAL A 111 21.60 -11.10 -30.13
C VAL A 111 22.48 -12.28 -30.58
N GLU A 112 23.78 -12.11 -30.77
CA GLU A 112 24.63 -13.14 -31.39
C GLU A 112 24.74 -14.44 -30.57
N ARG A 113 24.70 -14.36 -29.23
CA ARG A 113 24.70 -15.54 -28.35
C ARG A 113 23.40 -16.34 -28.46
N LEU A 114 22.31 -15.69 -28.85
CA LEU A 114 21.04 -16.33 -29.12
C LEU A 114 21.11 -17.23 -30.37
N LEU A 115 22.14 -17.08 -31.21
CA LEU A 115 22.34 -17.93 -32.39
C LEU A 115 23.06 -19.25 -32.08
N GLU A 116 23.52 -19.48 -30.84
CA GLU A 116 24.18 -20.73 -30.45
C GLU A 116 23.23 -21.92 -30.61
N THR A 117 23.59 -22.90 -31.45
CA THR A 117 22.71 -24.00 -31.86
C THR A 117 22.73 -25.22 -30.95
N ARG A 118 23.42 -25.12 -29.81
CA ARG A 118 23.55 -26.20 -28.83
C ARG A 118 23.36 -25.64 -27.44
N LEU A 119 22.73 -26.44 -26.57
CA LEU A 119 22.73 -26.14 -25.15
C LEU A 119 24.19 -26.14 -24.64
N PRO A 120 24.65 -25.07 -23.97
CA PRO A 120 26.00 -25.04 -23.40
C PRO A 120 26.23 -26.20 -22.44
N PRO A 121 27.47 -26.68 -22.27
CA PRO A 121 27.76 -27.72 -21.31
C PRO A 121 27.53 -27.22 -19.87
N ARG A 122 27.29 -28.13 -18.94
CA ARG A 122 26.91 -27.80 -17.54
C ARG A 122 27.93 -26.88 -16.87
N GLU A 123 29.20 -27.07 -17.17
CA GLU A 123 30.34 -26.30 -16.63
C GLU A 123 30.29 -24.82 -17.06
N SER A 124 29.57 -24.50 -18.15
CA SER A 124 29.35 -23.13 -18.61
C SER A 124 28.30 -22.38 -17.81
N PHE A 125 27.49 -23.06 -16.99
CA PHE A 125 26.50 -22.44 -16.09
C PHE A 125 27.10 -22.21 -14.70
N HIS A 126 28.19 -21.43 -14.66
CA HIS A 126 28.86 -21.06 -13.42
C HIS A 126 28.40 -19.67 -12.95
N SER A 127 27.92 -19.60 -11.71
CA SER A 127 27.57 -18.33 -11.07
C SER A 127 28.78 -17.79 -10.32
N SER A 128 29.33 -16.66 -10.78
CA SER A 128 30.42 -15.95 -10.08
C SER A 128 30.00 -15.40 -8.71
N LEU A 129 28.68 -15.28 -8.46
CA LEU A 129 28.10 -14.78 -7.22
C LEU A 129 28.01 -15.85 -6.13
N THR A 130 27.73 -17.10 -6.52
CA THR A 130 27.56 -18.21 -5.56
C THR A 130 28.74 -19.19 -5.58
N GLY A 131 29.59 -19.14 -6.60
CA GLY A 131 30.69 -20.09 -6.81
C GLY A 131 30.22 -21.46 -7.28
N ASP A 132 28.91 -21.63 -7.50
CA ASP A 132 28.28 -22.91 -7.81
C ASP A 132 28.05 -23.07 -9.31
N THR A 133 27.93 -24.33 -9.71
CA THR A 133 27.47 -24.74 -11.04
C THR A 133 26.02 -25.21 -10.95
N VAL A 134 25.28 -25.14 -12.06
CA VAL A 134 23.89 -25.60 -12.13
C VAL A 134 23.76 -27.06 -11.67
N SER A 135 22.68 -27.37 -10.95
CA SER A 135 22.45 -28.73 -10.45
C SER A 135 22.28 -29.73 -11.61
N GLY A 136 22.55 -31.01 -11.33
CA GLY A 136 22.36 -32.07 -12.33
C GLY A 136 20.90 -32.18 -12.79
N ASP A 137 19.96 -31.99 -11.87
CA ASP A 137 18.52 -32.07 -12.12
C ASP A 137 18.04 -30.89 -12.99
N ASP A 138 18.51 -29.67 -12.70
CA ASP A 138 18.18 -28.48 -13.49
C ASP A 138 18.74 -28.57 -14.92
N TYR A 139 19.95 -29.10 -15.08
CA TYR A 139 20.54 -29.31 -16.40
C TYR A 139 19.81 -30.41 -17.19
N ALA A 140 19.37 -31.48 -16.51
CA ALA A 140 18.55 -32.52 -17.11
C ALA A 140 17.18 -31.98 -17.54
N HIS A 141 16.59 -31.08 -16.75
CA HIS A 141 15.37 -30.36 -17.10
C HIS A 141 15.57 -29.49 -18.35
N ALA A 142 16.62 -28.65 -18.37
CA ALA A 142 16.96 -27.81 -19.53
C ALA A 142 17.17 -28.65 -20.80
N THR A 143 17.87 -29.79 -20.69
CA THR A 143 18.06 -30.74 -21.79
C THR A 143 16.73 -31.33 -22.26
N THR A 144 15.83 -31.65 -21.33
CA THR A 144 14.49 -32.18 -21.65
C THR A 144 13.67 -31.13 -22.40
N VAL A 145 13.67 -29.88 -21.95
CA VAL A 145 12.99 -28.76 -22.63
C VAL A 145 13.56 -28.54 -24.03
N TRP A 146 14.88 -28.47 -24.16
CA TRP A 146 15.57 -28.28 -25.44
C TRP A 146 15.15 -29.33 -26.47
N ASN A 147 15.14 -30.60 -26.08
CA ASN A 147 14.77 -31.70 -26.97
C ASN A 147 13.26 -31.77 -27.23
N ARG A 148 12.43 -31.54 -26.20
CA ARG A 148 10.97 -31.68 -26.28
C ARG A 148 10.33 -30.63 -27.19
N PHE A 149 10.82 -29.40 -27.12
CA PHE A 149 10.34 -28.28 -27.93
C PHE A 149 11.12 -28.12 -29.25
N VAL A 150 12.06 -29.02 -29.54
CA VAL A 150 12.87 -29.02 -30.76
C VAL A 150 13.56 -27.67 -30.95
N ILE A 151 14.23 -27.21 -29.89
CA ILE A 151 14.92 -25.93 -29.87
C ILE A 151 16.16 -25.99 -30.76
N GLU A 152 16.28 -25.05 -31.69
CA GLU A 152 17.36 -25.00 -32.67
C GLU A 152 18.51 -24.08 -32.23
N ASN A 153 18.21 -23.09 -31.38
CA ASN A 153 19.20 -22.14 -30.87
C ASN A 153 18.82 -21.56 -29.50
N LEU A 154 19.80 -20.95 -28.84
CA LEU A 154 19.65 -20.38 -27.50
C LEU A 154 18.64 -19.21 -27.46
N GLY A 155 18.39 -18.56 -28.60
CA GLY A 155 17.35 -17.55 -28.78
C GLY A 155 15.96 -18.11 -28.63
N GLN A 156 15.65 -19.20 -29.34
CA GLN A 156 14.38 -19.90 -29.18
C GLN A 156 14.20 -20.44 -27.75
N TYR A 157 15.30 -20.88 -27.12
CA TYR A 157 15.27 -21.29 -25.71
C TYR A 157 14.91 -20.11 -24.78
N SER A 158 15.56 -18.96 -24.99
CA SER A 158 15.30 -17.72 -24.25
C SER A 158 13.88 -17.20 -24.48
N ASP A 159 13.40 -17.19 -25.72
CA ASP A 159 12.05 -16.76 -26.08
C ASP A 159 11.00 -17.67 -25.45
N LEU A 160 11.24 -18.99 -25.42
CA LEU A 160 10.36 -19.93 -24.75
C LEU A 160 10.31 -19.68 -23.24
N TYR A 161 11.46 -19.44 -22.61
CA TYR A 161 11.55 -19.10 -21.19
C TYR A 161 10.80 -17.80 -20.89
N LEU A 162 11.13 -16.71 -21.60
CA LEU A 162 10.51 -15.39 -21.42
C LEU A 162 9.01 -15.43 -21.68
N LYS A 163 8.57 -16.12 -22.74
CA LYS A 163 7.15 -16.29 -23.05
C LYS A 163 6.43 -17.04 -21.93
N THR A 164 7.05 -18.08 -21.39
CA THR A 164 6.47 -18.85 -20.29
C THR A 164 6.35 -18.00 -19.03
N ASP A 165 7.41 -17.28 -18.65
CA ASP A 165 7.41 -16.38 -17.49
C ASP A 165 6.37 -15.26 -17.63
N VAL A 166 6.28 -14.64 -18.81
CA VAL A 166 5.29 -13.57 -19.10
C VAL A 166 3.86 -14.11 -19.07
N LEU A 167 3.62 -15.28 -19.66
CA LEU A 167 2.28 -15.89 -19.67
C LEU A 167 1.86 -16.32 -18.25
N LEU A 168 2.77 -16.91 -17.47
CA LEU A 168 2.49 -17.26 -16.08
C LEU A 168 2.19 -16.03 -15.22
N LEU A 169 2.98 -14.97 -15.38
CA LEU A 169 2.73 -13.71 -14.69
C LEU A 169 1.38 -13.11 -15.11
N ALA A 170 1.06 -13.15 -16.40
CA ALA A 170 -0.23 -12.68 -16.91
C ALA A 170 -1.39 -13.48 -16.33
N ASP A 171 -1.33 -14.82 -16.34
CA ASP A 171 -2.38 -15.69 -15.79
C ASP A 171 -2.60 -15.44 -14.29
N VAL A 172 -1.51 -15.31 -13.52
CA VAL A 172 -1.59 -15.01 -12.09
C VAL A 172 -2.17 -13.62 -11.86
N PHE A 173 -1.75 -12.63 -12.65
CA PHE A 173 -2.23 -11.25 -12.49
C PHE A 173 -3.68 -11.08 -12.92
N GLU A 174 -4.12 -11.74 -13.99
CA GLU A 174 -5.53 -11.74 -14.41
C GLU A 174 -6.42 -12.41 -13.34
N ASN A 175 -6.00 -13.54 -12.78
CA ASN A 175 -6.72 -14.16 -11.66
C ASN A 175 -6.79 -13.24 -10.43
N PHE A 176 -5.71 -12.50 -10.15
CA PHE A 176 -5.69 -11.49 -9.09
C PHE A 176 -6.65 -10.33 -9.38
N ARG A 177 -6.64 -9.78 -10.60
CA ARG A 177 -7.55 -8.72 -11.03
C ARG A 177 -9.01 -9.15 -10.92
N ASP A 178 -9.35 -10.30 -11.48
CA ASP A 178 -10.71 -10.84 -11.46
C ASP A 178 -11.22 -11.03 -10.03
N THR A 179 -10.36 -11.54 -9.15
CA THR A 179 -10.70 -11.73 -7.73
C THR A 179 -10.91 -10.39 -7.04
N CYS A 180 -10.05 -9.40 -7.29
CA CYS A 180 -10.16 -8.06 -6.72
C CYS A 180 -11.41 -7.30 -7.21
N ILE A 181 -11.67 -7.31 -8.52
CA ILE A 181 -12.85 -6.67 -9.11
C ILE A 181 -14.13 -7.33 -8.57
N ARG A 182 -14.17 -8.66 -8.50
CA ARG A 182 -15.30 -9.40 -7.94
C ARG A 182 -15.56 -9.09 -6.46
N SER A 183 -14.50 -8.93 -5.67
CA SER A 183 -14.61 -8.79 -4.21
C SER A 183 -14.83 -7.34 -3.76
N TYR A 184 -14.21 -6.38 -4.44
CA TYR A 184 -14.16 -4.98 -4.01
C TYR A 184 -14.66 -3.99 -5.05
N GLY A 185 -14.91 -4.41 -6.30
CA GLY A 185 -15.33 -3.53 -7.38
C GLY A 185 -14.23 -2.61 -7.91
N LEU A 186 -12.97 -2.85 -7.54
CA LEU A 186 -11.80 -2.07 -7.96
C LEU A 186 -10.85 -2.94 -8.77
N ASP A 187 -10.29 -2.37 -9.85
CA ASP A 187 -9.27 -3.04 -10.66
C ASP A 187 -7.87 -2.69 -10.13
N PRO A 188 -7.12 -3.67 -9.61
CA PRO A 188 -5.79 -3.41 -9.07
C PRO A 188 -4.78 -2.96 -10.13
N ALA A 189 -5.07 -3.13 -11.43
CA ALA A 189 -4.23 -2.61 -12.51
C ALA A 189 -4.17 -1.07 -12.58
N HIS A 190 -5.07 -0.38 -11.88
CA HIS A 190 -5.06 1.07 -11.75
C HIS A 190 -4.25 1.59 -10.55
N TYR A 191 -3.60 0.69 -9.81
CA TYR A 191 -2.88 1.00 -8.59
C TYR A 191 -1.41 0.66 -8.72
N TYR A 192 -0.54 1.58 -8.26
CA TYR A 192 0.90 1.36 -8.24
C TYR A 192 1.32 0.34 -7.19
N THR A 193 0.60 0.28 -6.07
CA THR A 193 0.95 -0.57 -4.94
C THR A 193 -0.30 -1.21 -4.36
N LEU A 194 -0.13 -2.41 -3.80
CA LEU A 194 -1.20 -3.09 -3.11
C LEU A 194 -1.73 -2.29 -1.91
N PRO A 195 -0.90 -1.66 -1.04
CA PRO A 195 -1.41 -0.80 0.03
C PRO A 195 -2.33 0.31 -0.47
N GLY A 196 -1.98 1.01 -1.57
CA GLY A 196 -2.86 2.03 -2.16
C GLY A 196 -4.20 1.46 -2.62
N TYR A 197 -4.17 0.30 -3.29
CA TYR A 197 -5.38 -0.44 -3.65
C TYR A 197 -6.23 -0.82 -2.43
N THR A 198 -5.59 -1.33 -1.37
CA THR A 198 -6.28 -1.77 -0.15
C THR A 198 -6.92 -0.61 0.60
N TRP A 199 -6.26 0.55 0.59
CA TRP A 199 -6.75 1.76 1.21
C TRP A 199 -8.02 2.25 0.51
N ASP A 200 -8.01 2.30 -0.82
CA ASP A 200 -9.18 2.69 -1.61
C ASP A 200 -10.32 1.66 -1.51
N ALA A 201 -10.01 0.36 -1.49
CA ALA A 201 -11.00 -0.68 -1.26
C ALA A 201 -11.69 -0.52 0.11
N MET A 202 -10.91 -0.20 1.13
CA MET A 202 -11.41 0.09 2.48
C MET A 202 -12.27 1.36 2.51
N LEU A 203 -11.81 2.45 1.89
CA LEU A 203 -12.56 3.71 1.81
C LEU A 203 -13.89 3.53 1.06
N LEU A 204 -13.86 2.83 -0.06
CA LEU A 204 -15.06 2.54 -0.87
C LEU A 204 -16.07 1.71 -0.08
N HIS A 205 -15.60 0.69 0.64
CA HIS A 205 -16.47 -0.19 1.42
C HIS A 205 -17.08 0.50 2.64
N THR A 206 -16.26 1.20 3.41
CA THR A 206 -16.67 1.83 4.68
C THR A 206 -17.39 3.16 4.45
N GLY A 207 -17.14 3.84 3.34
CA GLY A 207 -17.66 5.18 3.06
C GLY A 207 -17.16 6.25 4.04
N ILE A 208 -16.11 5.94 4.81
CA ILE A 208 -15.55 6.84 5.81
C ILE A 208 -14.80 7.99 5.12
N GLU A 209 -14.94 9.20 5.66
CA GLU A 209 -14.21 10.37 5.19
C GLU A 209 -13.17 10.76 6.24
N PHE A 210 -11.91 10.90 5.82
CA PHE A 210 -10.82 11.34 6.70
C PHE A 210 -10.48 12.80 6.49
N GLU A 211 -10.23 13.49 7.58
CA GLU A 211 -9.58 14.79 7.54
C GLU A 211 -8.07 14.64 7.41
N LEU A 212 -7.48 15.45 6.53
CA LEU A 212 -6.04 15.51 6.34
C LEU A 212 -5.40 16.43 7.39
N LEU A 213 -4.28 15.99 7.97
CA LEU A 213 -3.47 16.86 8.81
C LEU A 213 -2.87 17.97 7.93
N THR A 214 -3.28 19.22 8.16
CA THR A 214 -2.77 20.38 7.43
C THR A 214 -1.58 21.06 8.12
N ASP A 215 -1.36 20.76 9.40
CA ASP A 215 -0.28 21.34 10.21
C ASP A 215 0.90 20.36 10.37
N VAL A 216 2.09 20.80 10.00
CA VAL A 216 3.34 20.03 10.11
C VAL A 216 3.66 19.66 11.57
N ASP A 217 3.30 20.50 12.54
CA ASP A 217 3.57 20.22 13.95
C ASP A 217 2.73 19.05 14.46
N MET A 218 1.52 18.86 13.92
CA MET A 218 0.68 17.71 14.22
C MET A 218 1.27 16.42 13.65
N VAL A 219 1.80 16.49 12.42
CA VAL A 219 2.47 15.36 11.77
C VAL A 219 3.71 14.95 12.60
N LEU A 220 4.59 15.90 12.89
CA LEU A 220 5.81 15.65 13.68
C LEU A 220 5.49 15.17 15.11
N PHE A 221 4.41 15.67 15.70
CA PHE A 221 3.94 15.20 17.01
C PHE A 221 3.56 13.72 16.98
N VAL A 222 2.78 13.31 15.98
CA VAL A 222 2.35 11.92 15.82
C VAL A 222 3.52 11.02 15.45
N GLU A 223 4.39 11.43 14.51
CA GLU A 223 5.58 10.67 14.12
C GLU A 223 6.52 10.40 15.30
N ARG A 224 6.72 11.38 16.18
CA ARG A 224 7.48 11.21 17.43
C ARG A 224 6.85 10.20 18.39
N GLY A 225 5.56 9.92 18.28
CA GLY A 225 4.84 8.90 19.05
C GLY A 225 4.82 7.51 18.42
N VAL A 226 5.16 7.37 17.13
CA VAL A 226 5.17 6.07 16.45
C VAL A 226 6.28 5.19 17.03
N ARG A 227 5.91 3.96 17.43
CA ARG A 227 6.82 2.91 17.89
C ARG A 227 6.62 1.67 17.03
N GLY A 228 7.65 0.83 16.93
CA GLY A 228 7.51 -0.51 16.35
C GLY A 228 6.55 -1.38 17.18
N GLY A 229 6.26 -2.60 16.72
CA GLY A 229 5.11 -3.37 17.22
C GLY A 229 5.09 -3.68 18.73
N LEU A 230 4.04 -3.22 19.40
CA LEU A 230 3.04 -4.07 20.06
C LEU A 230 1.64 -3.58 19.59
N SER A 231 0.75 -4.50 19.20
CA SER A 231 -0.34 -4.24 18.22
C SER A 231 -1.65 -3.70 18.83
N GLN A 232 -2.12 -2.52 18.39
CA GLN A 232 -3.52 -2.06 18.52
C GLN A 232 -3.85 -1.01 17.43
N CYS A 233 -5.07 -1.06 16.89
CA CYS A 233 -5.57 -0.26 15.76
C CYS A 233 -6.40 0.96 16.23
N SER A 234 -6.15 2.14 15.67
CA SER A 234 -7.03 3.31 15.81
C SER A 234 -6.69 4.41 14.79
N HIS A 235 -7.65 5.29 14.53
CA HIS A 235 -7.72 6.10 13.32
C HIS A 235 -8.06 7.56 13.57
N ARG A 236 -7.74 8.45 12.62
CA ARG A 236 -7.37 9.85 12.91
C ARG A 236 -8.29 10.89 12.24
N HIS A 237 -8.86 11.77 13.07
CA HIS A 237 -9.11 13.19 12.79
C HIS A 237 -8.64 13.94 14.03
N ALA A 238 -7.73 14.91 13.91
CA ALA A 238 -6.98 15.41 15.05
C ALA A 238 -7.21 16.90 15.34
N ARG A 239 -7.39 17.24 16.62
CA ARG A 239 -7.46 18.60 17.15
C ARG A 239 -6.43 18.77 18.25
N VAL A 240 -5.62 19.81 18.18
CA VAL A 240 -4.51 20.03 19.11
C VAL A 240 -5.01 20.69 20.41
N ASN A 241 -4.81 20.02 21.55
CA ASN A 241 -4.88 20.57 22.91
C ASN A 241 -3.47 21.06 23.34
N ASN A 242 -3.04 22.17 22.75
CA ASN A 242 -1.77 22.85 23.04
C ASN A 242 -2.06 24.14 23.81
N ARG A 243 -1.19 24.51 24.76
CA ARG A 243 -1.27 25.77 25.53
C ARG A 243 -1.38 27.05 24.68
N TYR A 244 -0.98 26.97 23.41
CA TYR A 244 -1.07 28.07 22.45
C TYR A 244 -2.34 28.01 21.56
N ALA A 245 -3.13 26.93 21.67
CA ALA A 245 -4.38 26.76 20.95
C ALA A 245 -5.58 27.24 21.79
N PRO A 246 -6.63 27.82 21.19
CA PRO A 246 -7.81 28.31 21.92
C PRO A 246 -8.58 27.23 22.69
N SER A 247 -8.41 25.96 22.33
CA SER A 247 -9.06 24.80 22.93
C SER A 247 -8.19 24.11 24.01
N TYR A 248 -7.32 24.85 24.68
CA TYR A 248 -6.47 24.30 25.73
C TYR A 248 -7.29 23.93 26.98
N ASP A 249 -7.22 22.67 27.38
CA ASP A 249 -7.77 22.19 28.66
C ASP A 249 -6.62 21.70 29.58
N PRO A 250 -6.28 22.45 30.64
CA PRO A 250 -5.26 22.05 31.62
C PRO A 250 -5.73 20.97 32.61
N SER A 251 -7.02 20.63 32.62
CA SER A 251 -7.65 19.71 33.60
C SER A 251 -7.95 18.31 33.07
N LEU A 252 -7.38 17.94 31.91
CA LEU A 252 -7.60 16.65 31.26
C LEU A 252 -7.24 15.47 32.19
N ASP A 253 -8.26 14.80 32.71
CA ASP A 253 -8.13 13.54 33.43
C ASP A 253 -8.28 12.36 32.48
N VAL A 254 -7.17 11.69 32.21
CA VAL A 254 -7.12 10.54 31.30
C VAL A 254 -7.90 9.35 31.86
N HIS A 255 -8.05 9.20 33.18
CA HIS A 255 -8.76 8.07 33.78
C HIS A 255 -10.27 8.17 33.68
N ALA A 256 -10.80 9.37 33.52
CA ALA A 256 -12.24 9.61 33.34
C ALA A 256 -12.74 9.24 31.93
N ILE A 257 -11.83 8.94 30.99
CA ILE A 257 -12.16 8.68 29.58
C ILE A 257 -12.45 7.17 29.39
N PRO A 258 -13.69 6.78 29.05
CA PRO A 258 -14.02 5.38 28.77
C PRO A 258 -13.21 4.84 27.57
N PRO A 259 -12.89 3.54 27.53
CA PRO A 259 -12.21 2.94 26.39
C PRO A 259 -12.95 3.19 25.08
N ASP A 260 -14.27 3.07 25.06
CA ASP A 260 -15.17 3.26 23.92
C ASP A 260 -15.65 4.70 23.72
N SER A 261 -15.02 5.68 24.39
CA SER A 261 -15.29 7.10 24.22
C SER A 261 -15.31 7.48 22.74
N PRO A 262 -16.21 8.36 22.27
CA PRO A 262 -16.14 8.89 20.90
C PRO A 262 -14.90 9.78 20.67
N THR A 263 -14.21 10.16 21.75
CA THR A 263 -13.03 11.01 21.72
C THR A 263 -11.82 10.30 22.35
N GLY A 264 -10.69 10.28 21.65
CA GLY A 264 -9.40 9.76 22.11
C GLY A 264 -8.32 10.83 22.16
N TYR A 265 -7.17 10.52 22.78
CA TYR A 265 -6.07 11.47 22.98
C TYR A 265 -4.69 10.84 22.74
N ILE A 266 -3.76 11.60 22.15
CA ILE A 266 -2.31 11.32 22.18
C ILE A 266 -1.65 12.44 22.99
N LEU A 267 -0.96 12.11 24.07
CA LEU A 267 -0.42 13.07 25.03
C LEU A 267 1.09 13.12 24.98
N GLU A 268 1.70 14.31 25.11
CA GLU A 268 3.12 14.48 25.42
C GLU A 268 3.27 14.69 26.92
N VAL A 269 3.85 13.70 27.62
CA VAL A 269 3.85 13.63 29.08
C VAL A 269 5.25 13.37 29.65
N ASP A 270 5.47 13.78 30.90
CA ASP A 270 6.59 13.31 31.71
C ASP A 270 6.07 12.15 32.58
N LEU A 271 6.77 11.00 32.53
CA LEU A 271 6.45 9.79 33.28
C LEU A 271 7.57 9.48 34.27
N GLU A 272 7.21 9.32 35.53
CA GLU A 272 8.08 8.73 36.53
C GLU A 272 7.94 7.20 36.50
N TYR A 273 9.08 6.53 36.59
CA TYR A 273 9.19 5.08 36.66
C TYR A 273 9.69 4.66 38.05
N PRO A 274 8.79 4.44 39.02
CA PRO A 274 9.18 4.15 40.39
C PRO A 274 10.13 2.96 40.52
N ARG A 275 11.20 3.13 41.30
CA ARG A 275 12.24 2.09 41.50
C ARG A 275 11.68 0.75 41.98
N HIS A 276 10.63 0.76 42.78
CA HIS A 276 10.01 -0.47 43.30
C HIS A 276 9.33 -1.33 42.22
N LEU A 277 9.11 -0.78 41.01
CA LEU A 277 8.55 -1.51 39.87
C LEU A 277 9.63 -2.10 38.95
N HIS A 278 10.91 -1.80 39.18
CA HIS A 278 12.00 -2.16 38.27
C HIS A 278 12.16 -3.67 38.14
N ASP A 279 12.11 -4.40 39.26
CA ASP A 279 12.21 -5.86 39.24
C ASP A 279 10.99 -6.50 38.56
N ALA A 280 9.78 -5.96 38.80
CA ALA A 280 8.54 -6.49 38.25
C ALA A 280 8.40 -6.26 36.74
N HIS A 281 9.02 -5.19 36.21
CA HIS A 281 8.93 -4.81 34.81
C HIS A 281 10.24 -5.04 34.04
N ALA A 282 11.23 -5.72 34.63
CA ALA A 282 12.55 -5.92 34.04
C ALA A 282 12.51 -6.58 32.67
N ASP A 283 11.61 -7.56 32.48
CA ASP A 283 11.47 -8.31 31.23
C ASP A 283 10.71 -7.53 30.14
N LEU A 284 9.79 -6.65 30.53
CA LEU A 284 8.97 -5.86 29.60
C LEU A 284 8.72 -4.43 30.11
N PRO A 285 9.72 -3.53 30.06
CA PRO A 285 9.54 -2.14 30.46
C PRO A 285 8.53 -1.40 29.59
N PHE A 286 7.60 -0.68 30.22
CA PHE A 286 6.67 0.22 29.53
C PHE A 286 7.36 1.42 28.85
N CYS A 287 6.66 1.98 27.86
CA CYS A 287 7.01 3.23 27.18
C CYS A 287 8.42 3.24 26.56
N PRO A 288 8.72 2.33 25.61
CA PRO A 288 10.03 2.29 24.97
C PRO A 288 10.32 3.58 24.20
N THR A 289 11.59 3.98 24.16
CA THR A 289 12.06 5.16 23.42
C THR A 289 12.84 4.75 22.18
N ARG A 290 12.85 5.61 21.16
CA ARG A 290 13.64 5.39 19.94
C ARG A 290 14.91 6.21 20.06
N GLU A 291 15.98 5.58 20.47
CA GLU A 291 17.26 6.23 20.80
C GLU A 291 18.43 5.34 20.40
N ALA A 292 19.60 5.96 20.22
CA ALA A 292 20.82 5.23 19.97
C ALA A 292 21.34 4.61 21.28
N PRO A 293 21.58 3.28 21.35
CA PRO A 293 22.24 2.68 22.50
C PRO A 293 23.61 3.32 22.76
N PRO A 294 24.15 3.25 23.99
CA PRO A 294 25.53 3.62 24.26
C PRO A 294 26.47 2.96 23.23
N ASP A 295 27.39 3.75 22.68
CA ASP A 295 28.40 3.34 21.70
C ASP A 295 27.88 2.92 20.30
N LYS A 296 26.59 3.12 20.00
CA LYS A 296 26.03 2.86 18.66
C LYS A 296 25.47 4.14 18.06
N ARG A 297 25.63 4.31 16.74
CA ARG A 297 25.04 5.45 16.00
C ARG A 297 23.63 5.18 15.49
N GLN A 298 23.22 3.93 15.43
CA GLN A 298 21.92 3.53 14.90
C GLN A 298 20.88 3.53 16.02
N GLU A 299 19.80 4.28 15.81
CA GLU A 299 18.65 4.27 16.70
C GLU A 299 18.02 2.88 16.78
N LYS A 300 17.62 2.50 17.99
CA LYS A 300 16.87 1.28 18.28
C LYS A 300 15.71 1.61 19.19
N LEU A 301 14.74 0.70 19.24
CA LEU A 301 13.68 0.75 20.24
C LEU A 301 14.25 0.24 21.57
N LEU A 302 14.42 1.13 22.54
CA LEU A 302 14.97 0.85 23.85
C LEU A 302 13.86 0.74 24.89
N ALA A 303 13.70 -0.43 25.49
CA ALA A 303 12.84 -0.63 26.64
C ALA A 303 13.66 -0.36 27.90
N THR A 304 13.52 0.83 28.49
CA THR A 304 14.29 1.25 29.67
C THR A 304 13.38 1.51 30.86
N LEU A 305 13.89 1.27 32.07
CA LEU A 305 13.20 1.55 33.34
C LEU A 305 13.44 2.99 33.84
N CYS A 306 13.97 3.86 32.98
CA CYS A 306 14.21 5.26 33.29
C CYS A 306 12.92 6.08 33.21
N ASP A 307 12.88 7.21 33.92
CA ASP A 307 11.85 8.22 33.74
C ASP A 307 11.82 8.69 32.27
N LYS A 308 10.62 9.03 31.79
CA LYS A 308 10.41 9.52 30.43
C LYS A 308 10.07 11.00 30.48
N GLN A 309 10.69 11.78 29.62
CA GLN A 309 10.46 13.22 29.51
C GLN A 309 9.87 13.52 28.13
N ARG A 310 8.80 14.33 28.09
CA ARG A 310 8.09 14.72 26.87
C ARG A 310 7.76 13.53 25.95
N TYR A 311 7.34 12.43 26.56
CA TYR A 311 7.01 11.18 25.91
C TYR A 311 5.64 11.26 25.26
N VAL A 312 5.57 11.00 23.95
CA VAL A 312 4.31 11.00 23.20
C VAL A 312 3.66 9.62 23.29
N ILE A 313 2.46 9.54 23.86
CA ILE A 313 1.76 8.29 24.19
C ILE A 313 0.26 8.37 23.92
N HIS A 314 -0.33 7.28 23.44
CA HIS A 314 -1.78 7.16 23.30
C HIS A 314 -2.46 7.01 24.68
N TYR A 315 -3.62 7.63 24.89
CA TYR A 315 -4.29 7.69 26.19
C TYR A 315 -4.59 6.31 26.80
N ARG A 316 -5.01 5.32 26.00
CA ARG A 316 -5.23 3.95 26.51
C ARG A 316 -3.95 3.29 27.01
N THR A 317 -2.83 3.52 26.33
CA THR A 317 -1.53 3.03 26.78
C THR A 317 -1.10 3.74 28.05
N LEU A 318 -1.37 5.05 28.17
CA LEU A 318 -1.12 5.80 29.40
C LEU A 318 -1.97 5.30 30.58
N GLN A 319 -3.25 5.01 30.37
CA GLN A 319 -4.13 4.39 31.37
C GLN A 319 -3.58 3.04 31.83
N GLN A 320 -3.08 2.22 30.90
CA GLN A 320 -2.45 0.94 31.22
C GLN A 320 -1.16 1.14 32.03
N CYS A 321 -0.27 2.04 31.60
CA CYS A 321 0.97 2.30 32.32
C CYS A 321 0.72 2.76 33.77
N THR A 322 -0.26 3.64 33.96
CA THR A 322 -0.64 4.17 35.28
C THR A 322 -1.35 3.13 36.14
N SER A 323 -2.18 2.25 35.57
CA SER A 323 -2.73 1.11 36.30
C SER A 323 -1.66 0.12 36.76
N HIS A 324 -0.53 0.05 36.03
CA HIS A 324 0.66 -0.71 36.40
C HIS A 324 1.68 0.08 37.24
N GLY A 325 1.31 1.27 37.75
CA GLY A 325 2.07 1.99 38.77
C GLY A 325 3.04 3.06 38.26
N LEU A 326 3.16 3.28 36.94
CA LEU A 326 3.86 4.46 36.43
C LEU A 326 3.07 5.72 36.84
N ARG A 327 3.78 6.84 37.04
CA ARG A 327 3.13 8.10 37.48
C ARG A 327 3.31 9.19 36.45
N VAL A 328 2.25 9.91 36.15
CA VAL A 328 2.31 11.10 35.29
C VAL A 328 2.80 12.27 36.13
N ALA A 329 3.99 12.78 35.82
CA ALA A 329 4.52 13.98 36.45
C ALA A 329 3.95 15.26 35.83
N ARG A 330 3.77 15.28 34.50
CA ARG A 330 3.26 16.45 33.77
C ARG A 330 2.66 16.07 32.43
N ILE A 331 1.60 16.76 32.01
CA ILE A 331 1.11 16.76 30.63
C ILE A 331 1.51 18.09 29.97
N HIS A 332 2.29 18.04 28.89
CA HIS A 332 2.75 19.24 28.18
C HIS A 332 1.71 19.74 27.16
N ARG A 333 1.10 18.79 26.44
CA ARG A 333 0.09 19.01 25.40
C ARG A 333 -0.55 17.68 25.03
N ALA A 334 -1.74 17.73 24.44
CA ALA A 334 -2.41 16.56 23.87
C ALA A 334 -2.92 16.85 22.46
N LEU A 335 -3.11 15.79 21.70
CA LEU A 335 -3.82 15.75 20.43
C LEU A 335 -5.11 14.98 20.68
N GLU A 336 -6.23 15.67 20.68
CA GLU A 336 -7.57 15.11 20.77
C GLU A 336 -8.02 14.59 19.39
N PHE A 337 -8.80 13.52 19.32
CA PHE A 337 -9.33 13.01 18.06
C PHE A 337 -10.66 12.29 18.22
N ALA A 338 -11.50 12.32 17.19
CA ALA A 338 -12.69 11.47 17.13
C ALA A 338 -12.26 10.02 16.83
N GLN A 339 -12.87 9.05 17.51
CA GLN A 339 -12.61 7.63 17.31
C GLN A 339 -13.91 6.82 17.22
N SER A 340 -13.88 5.77 16.39
CA SER A 340 -14.95 4.78 16.26
C SER A 340 -14.37 3.48 15.70
N THR A 341 -15.15 2.40 15.69
CA THR A 341 -14.74 1.11 15.13
C THR A 341 -14.95 1.04 13.62
N TRP A 342 -14.62 2.09 12.87
CA TRP A 342 -14.98 2.18 11.46
C TRP A 342 -14.29 1.14 10.55
N LEU A 343 -13.12 0.62 10.93
CA LEU A 343 -12.43 -0.42 10.14
C LEU A 343 -13.05 -1.80 10.36
N ARG A 344 -13.88 -1.96 11.40
CA ARG A 344 -14.47 -3.23 11.79
C ARG A 344 -15.19 -3.91 10.63
N ASP A 345 -16.05 -3.17 9.94
CA ASP A 345 -16.88 -3.72 8.86
C ASP A 345 -16.01 -4.25 7.71
N TYR A 346 -14.92 -3.56 7.39
CA TYR A 346 -13.95 -4.00 6.39
C TYR A 346 -13.15 -5.24 6.83
N ILE A 347 -12.74 -5.31 8.11
CA ILE A 347 -12.09 -6.52 8.65
C ILE A 347 -13.05 -7.71 8.65
N GLU A 348 -14.31 -7.49 9.01
CA GLU A 348 -15.35 -8.52 8.99
C GLU A 348 -15.64 -8.98 7.55
N LEU A 349 -15.70 -8.07 6.59
CA LEU A 349 -15.81 -8.38 5.15
C LEU A 349 -14.69 -9.32 4.70
N ASN A 350 -13.43 -8.94 4.95
CA ASN A 350 -12.27 -9.73 4.52
C ASN A 350 -12.17 -11.06 5.27
N THR A 351 -12.62 -11.10 6.53
CA THR A 351 -12.74 -12.34 7.29
C THR A 351 -13.78 -13.26 6.67
N ALA A 352 -14.93 -12.74 6.25
CA ALA A 352 -15.96 -13.49 5.55
C ALA A 352 -15.48 -14.03 4.19
N PHE A 353 -14.78 -13.21 3.40
CA PHE A 353 -14.16 -13.66 2.15
C PHE A 353 -13.14 -14.77 2.40
N ARG A 354 -12.28 -14.60 3.41
CA ARG A 354 -11.28 -15.60 3.77
C ARG A 354 -11.88 -16.93 4.23
N MET A 355 -13.02 -16.90 4.94
CA MET A 355 -13.74 -18.12 5.33
C MET A 355 -14.36 -18.85 4.13
N ARG A 356 -14.77 -18.12 3.08
CA ARG A 356 -15.36 -18.69 1.86
C ARG A 356 -14.31 -19.15 0.84
N ALA A 357 -13.09 -18.64 0.93
CA ALA A 357 -12.00 -18.95 0.03
C ALA A 357 -11.65 -20.44 0.04
N THR A 358 -11.61 -21.05 -1.16
CA THR A 358 -11.34 -22.48 -1.34
C THR A 358 -9.87 -22.78 -1.61
N ASN A 359 -9.10 -21.78 -2.02
CA ASN A 359 -7.68 -21.91 -2.36
C ASN A 359 -6.79 -21.00 -1.50
N ASP A 360 -5.51 -21.33 -1.42
CA ASP A 360 -4.54 -20.62 -0.58
C ASP A 360 -4.23 -19.21 -1.09
N PHE A 361 -4.31 -19.00 -2.41
CA PHE A 361 -4.12 -17.68 -3.01
C PHE A 361 -5.14 -16.67 -2.46
N GLU A 362 -6.44 -16.98 -2.53
CA GLU A 362 -7.51 -16.12 -2.01
C GLU A 362 -7.38 -15.90 -0.50
N LYS A 363 -7.10 -16.96 0.27
CA LYS A 363 -6.92 -16.84 1.73
C LYS A 363 -5.78 -15.89 2.09
N ASN A 364 -4.67 -15.99 1.38
CA ASN A 364 -3.51 -15.13 1.57
C ASN A 364 -3.80 -13.70 1.11
N LEU A 365 -4.52 -13.54 0.00
CA LEU A 365 -4.96 -12.25 -0.49
C LEU A 365 -5.80 -11.52 0.57
N TYR A 366 -6.89 -12.10 1.08
CA TYR A 366 -7.75 -11.43 2.05
C TYR A 366 -7.04 -11.14 3.38
N LYS A 367 -6.09 -11.98 3.79
CA LYS A 367 -5.21 -11.70 4.92
C LYS A 367 -4.34 -10.47 4.65
N LEU A 368 -3.73 -10.41 3.47
CA LEU A 368 -2.88 -9.30 3.05
C LEU A 368 -3.68 -8.00 2.91
N MET A 369 -4.93 -8.08 2.46
CA MET A 369 -5.85 -6.94 2.35
C MET A 369 -6.14 -6.26 3.70
N ASN A 370 -6.14 -7.02 4.79
CA ASN A 370 -6.21 -6.46 6.14
C ASN A 370 -4.87 -5.85 6.57
N ASN A 371 -3.76 -6.56 6.32
CA ASN A 371 -2.45 -6.12 6.77
C ASN A 371 -1.95 -4.87 6.06
N ALA A 372 -2.24 -4.72 4.76
CA ALA A 372 -1.74 -3.63 3.93
C ALA A 372 -2.44 -2.28 4.17
N VAL A 373 -3.56 -2.28 4.91
CA VAL A 373 -4.24 -1.05 5.36
C VAL A 373 -3.53 -0.42 6.58
N PHE A 374 -2.79 -1.22 7.35
CA PHE A 374 -2.00 -0.76 8.51
C PHE A 374 -0.59 -0.36 8.08
#